data_AF-A0A8S9UGD3-F1
#
_entry.id   AF-A0A8S9UGD3-F1
#
_cell.length_a   1.000
_cell.length_b   1.000
_cell.length_c   1.000
_cell.angle_alpha   90.00
_cell.angle_beta   90.00
_cell.angle_gamma   90.00
#
_symmetry.space_group_name_H-M   'P 1'
#
loop_
_entity.id
_entity.type
_entity.pdbx_description
1 polymer ?
#
loop_
_entity_poly.entity_id
_entity_poly.type
_entity_poly.pdbx_seq_one_letter_code
_entity_poly.pdbx_strand_id
1 'polypeptide(L)'
;MAVAFLLDPATSLDDFVGDDDENVDEQVCMLATRCGLITPANMAKLTAEILKFKCMKRRGGEDLRMKYLEASPRDYWGAKDEKNYPLLKKVAQMAFAVPTSSAASERAWSIFDHIHSKRRNRLSVEKVERLAYIYINYGTIQSDDIDLARHQSCPESVDILN
;
A
#
# COMPACT_ATOMS: atom_id res chain seq x y z
N MET A 1 10.03 2.92 5.30
CA MET A 1 10.22 1.69 4.49
C MET A 1 10.51 0.46 5.35
N ALA A 2 11.08 0.61 6.56
CA ALA A 2 11.46 -0.49 7.44
C ALA A 2 10.35 -1.53 7.71
N VAL A 3 9.09 -1.11 7.86
CA VAL A 3 7.95 -2.03 8.07
C VAL A 3 7.77 -3.00 6.90
N ALA A 4 7.72 -2.51 5.66
CA ALA A 4 7.58 -3.37 4.48
C ALA A 4 8.81 -4.27 4.31
N PHE A 5 10.00 -3.73 4.58
CA PHE A 5 11.25 -4.47 4.56
C PHE A 5 11.29 -5.61 5.59
N LEU A 6 10.83 -5.37 6.82
CA LEU A 6 10.68 -6.41 7.84
C LEU A 6 9.76 -7.53 7.35
N LEU A 7 8.59 -7.16 6.83
CA LEU A 7 7.49 -8.07 6.48
C LEU A 7 7.72 -8.85 5.18
N ASP A 8 8.66 -8.43 4.35
CA ASP A 8 9.07 -9.16 3.15
C ASP A 8 9.88 -10.41 3.55
N PRO A 9 9.50 -11.64 3.12
CA PRO A 9 10.26 -12.84 3.44
C PRO A 9 11.63 -12.93 2.75
N ALA A 10 11.87 -12.20 1.65
CA ALA A 10 13.10 -12.29 0.86
C ALA A 10 14.25 -11.40 1.40
N THR A 11 13.93 -10.43 2.26
CA THR A 11 14.90 -9.47 2.82
C THR A 11 15.65 -10.04 4.01
N SER A 12 16.91 -9.64 4.18
CA SER A 12 17.68 -9.92 5.41
C SER A 12 17.36 -8.89 6.47
N LEU A 13 17.25 -9.30 7.73
CA LEU A 13 17.19 -8.33 8.84
C LEU A 13 18.56 -7.72 9.16
N ASP A 14 19.64 -8.38 8.74
CA ASP A 14 21.01 -7.87 8.95
C ASP A 14 21.35 -6.72 7.99
N ASP A 15 20.51 -6.50 6.97
CA ASP A 15 20.66 -5.43 5.98
C ASP A 15 19.97 -4.12 6.44
N PHE A 16 19.40 -4.07 7.66
CA PHE A 16 18.86 -2.83 8.22
C PHE A 16 19.97 -1.78 8.38
N VAL A 17 19.63 -0.52 8.10
CA VAL A 17 20.58 0.60 8.15
C VAL A 17 20.25 1.51 9.33
N GLY A 18 21.26 1.87 10.12
CA GLY A 18 21.10 2.77 11.26
C GLY A 18 20.17 2.19 12.33
N ASP A 19 19.27 3.02 12.85
CA ASP A 19 18.38 2.67 13.96
C ASP A 19 17.08 1.96 13.49
N ASP A 20 17.00 1.51 12.24
CA ASP A 20 15.79 0.92 11.69
C ASP A 20 15.43 -0.43 12.36
N ASP A 21 16.39 -1.29 12.72
CA ASP A 21 16.07 -2.57 13.40
C ASP A 21 15.50 -2.36 14.81
N GLU A 22 15.96 -1.32 15.50
CA GLU A 22 15.49 -0.96 16.84
C GLU A 22 14.09 -0.33 16.79
N ASN A 23 13.82 0.49 15.77
CA ASN A 23 12.57 1.25 15.67
C ASN A 23 11.46 0.51 14.90
N VAL A 24 11.76 -0.51 14.09
CA VAL A 24 10.76 -1.12 13.19
C VAL A 24 9.59 -1.75 13.95
N ASP A 25 9.82 -2.29 15.15
CA ASP A 25 8.76 -2.95 15.93
C ASP A 25 7.74 -1.91 16.43
N GLU A 26 8.21 -0.73 16.85
CA GLU A 26 7.36 0.41 17.20
C GLU A 26 6.65 0.95 15.96
N GLN A 27 7.33 1.06 14.82
CA GLN A 27 6.72 1.50 13.56
C GLN A 27 5.58 0.58 13.09
N VAL A 28 5.74 -0.74 13.21
CA VAL A 28 4.67 -1.72 12.90
C VAL A 28 3.47 -1.48 13.82
N CYS A 29 3.72 -1.28 15.11
CA CYS A 29 2.71 -1.01 16.13
C CYS A 29 1.95 0.30 15.89
N MET A 30 2.67 1.38 15.57
CA MET A 30 2.09 2.68 15.18
C MET A 30 1.24 2.56 13.92
N LEU A 31 1.74 1.87 12.90
CA LEU A 31 1.01 1.65 11.65
C LEU A 31 -0.28 0.86 11.89
N ALA A 32 -0.21 -0.22 12.67
CA ALA A 32 -1.37 -1.03 13.01
C ALA A 32 -2.45 -0.25 13.78
N THR A 33 -2.01 0.61 14.71
CA THR A 33 -2.91 1.49 15.48
C THR A 33 -3.55 2.55 14.57
N ARG A 34 -2.75 3.21 13.72
CA ARG A 34 -3.22 4.26 12.80
C ARG A 34 -4.21 3.70 11.77
N CYS A 35 -4.01 2.46 11.33
CA CYS A 35 -4.92 1.78 10.41
C CYS A 35 -6.16 1.18 11.11
N GLY A 36 -6.32 1.34 12.43
CA GLY A 36 -7.45 0.79 13.18
C GLY A 36 -7.51 -0.74 13.21
N LEU A 37 -6.39 -1.41 12.93
CA LEU A 37 -6.32 -2.88 12.87
C LEU A 37 -6.24 -3.51 14.26
N ILE A 38 -5.74 -2.74 15.24
CA ILE A 38 -5.37 -3.23 16.56
C ILE A 38 -5.79 -2.20 17.61
N THR A 39 -6.25 -2.70 18.76
CA THR A 39 -6.52 -1.91 19.96
C THR A 39 -5.33 -1.98 20.92
N PRO A 40 -5.14 -1.01 21.82
CA PRO A 40 -4.02 -1.02 22.77
C PRO A 40 -3.85 -2.34 23.55
N ALA A 41 -4.96 -3.04 23.83
CA ALA A 41 -4.97 -4.34 24.51
C ALA A 41 -4.27 -5.47 23.72
N ASN A 42 -4.25 -5.39 22.39
CA ASN A 42 -3.70 -6.41 21.49
C ASN A 42 -2.26 -6.13 21.05
N MET A 43 -1.68 -5.01 21.49
CA MET A 43 -0.33 -4.58 21.10
C MET A 43 0.73 -5.59 21.53
N ALA A 44 0.67 -6.07 22.78
CA ALA A 44 1.62 -7.07 23.28
C ALA A 44 1.58 -8.37 22.46
N LYS A 45 0.39 -8.76 21.98
CA LYS A 45 0.22 -9.95 21.13
C LYS A 45 0.84 -9.72 19.75
N LEU A 46 0.66 -8.54 19.16
CA LEU A 46 1.32 -8.16 17.91
C LEU A 46 2.84 -8.18 18.08
N THR A 47 3.39 -7.59 19.14
CA THR A 47 4.83 -7.60 19.41
C THR A 47 5.37 -9.02 19.52
N ALA A 48 4.65 -9.94 20.18
CA ALA A 48 5.04 -11.34 20.24
C ALA A 48 5.05 -12.02 18.85
N GLU A 49 4.08 -11.70 17.99
CA GLU A 49 4.05 -12.19 16.60
C GLU A 49 5.21 -11.64 15.77
N ILE A 50 5.54 -10.35 15.92
CA ILE A 50 6.69 -9.71 15.27
C ILE A 50 7.99 -10.41 15.66
N LEU A 51 8.23 -10.60 16.97
CA LEU A 51 9.43 -11.27 17.46
C LEU A 51 9.51 -12.73 16.97
N LYS A 52 8.37 -13.45 16.96
CA LYS A 52 8.30 -14.81 16.40
C LYS A 52 8.66 -14.82 14.92
N PHE A 53 8.22 -13.83 14.15
CA PHE A 53 8.55 -13.68 12.74
C PHE A 53 10.03 -13.33 12.52
N LYS A 54 10.58 -12.37 13.27
CA LYS A 54 12.02 -12.04 13.25
C LYS A 54 12.89 -13.26 13.53
N CYS A 55 12.56 -14.03 14.57
CA CYS A 55 13.25 -15.29 14.89
C CYS A 55 13.19 -16.31 13.75
N MET A 56 12.02 -16.44 13.09
CA MET A 56 11.86 -17.35 11.95
C MET A 56 12.73 -16.91 10.77
N LYS A 57 12.77 -15.61 10.44
CA LYS A 57 13.63 -15.08 9.38
C LYS A 57 15.11 -15.31 9.66
N ARG A 58 15.59 -14.99 10.87
CA ARG A 58 17.00 -15.22 11.26
C ARG A 58 17.40 -16.70 11.20
N ARG A 59 16.51 -17.61 11.60
CA ARG A 59 16.77 -19.06 11.53
C ARG A 59 16.70 -19.62 10.11
N GLY A 60 15.83 -19.07 9.28
CA GLY A 60 15.66 -19.52 7.89
C GLY A 60 16.85 -19.17 7.00
N GLY A 61 17.61 -18.13 7.34
CA GLY A 61 18.82 -17.76 6.63
C GLY A 61 18.59 -17.48 5.13
N GLU A 62 19.63 -17.75 4.34
CA GLU A 62 19.61 -17.54 2.89
C GLU A 62 18.65 -18.49 2.15
N ASP A 63 18.57 -19.76 2.57
CA ASP A 63 17.72 -20.77 1.93
C ASP A 63 16.25 -20.36 1.89
N LEU A 64 15.75 -19.82 3.01
CA LEU A 64 14.36 -19.36 3.11
C LEU A 64 14.13 -18.09 2.28
N ARG A 65 15.12 -17.19 2.21
CA ARG A 65 15.03 -15.98 1.38
C ARG A 65 15.00 -16.32 -0.10
N MET A 66 15.89 -17.19 -0.56
CA MET A 66 15.96 -17.65 -1.94
C MET A 66 14.66 -18.36 -2.36
N LYS A 67 14.05 -19.12 -1.45
CA LYS A 67 12.75 -19.77 -1.70
C LYS A 67 11.62 -18.77 -2.00
N TYR A 68 11.64 -17.59 -1.39
CA TYR A 68 10.57 -16.60 -1.53
C TYR A 68 10.97 -15.37 -2.36
N LEU A 69 12.15 -15.38 -2.98
CA LEU A 69 12.68 -14.27 -3.76
C LEU A 69 11.77 -13.89 -4.95
N GLU A 70 11.17 -14.88 -5.59
CA GLU A 70 10.25 -14.70 -6.71
C GLU A 70 8.77 -14.58 -6.28
N ALA A 71 8.49 -14.83 -5.00
CA ALA A 71 7.12 -14.75 -4.48
C ALA A 71 6.78 -13.30 -4.13
N SER A 72 5.60 -12.83 -4.52
CA SER A 72 5.15 -11.52 -4.04
C SER A 72 4.95 -11.60 -2.51
N PRO A 73 5.35 -10.56 -1.75
CA PRO A 73 5.10 -10.53 -0.30
C PRO A 73 3.61 -10.71 0.02
N ARG A 74 2.73 -10.22 -0.86
CA ARG A 74 1.28 -10.38 -0.72
C ARG A 74 0.85 -11.84 -0.77
N ASP A 75 1.38 -12.62 -1.71
CA ASP A 75 1.06 -14.05 -1.84
C ASP A 75 1.65 -14.86 -0.69
N TYR A 76 2.86 -14.51 -0.26
CA TYR A 76 3.46 -15.09 0.94
C TYR A 76 2.55 -14.96 2.16
N TRP A 77 2.08 -13.74 2.45
CA TRP A 77 1.17 -13.50 3.57
C TRP A 77 -0.21 -14.13 3.35
N GLY A 78 -0.67 -14.24 2.10
CA GLY A 78 -1.89 -14.96 1.74
C GLY A 78 -1.84 -16.45 2.12
N ALA A 79 -0.72 -17.11 1.83
CA ALA A 79 -0.51 -18.53 2.09
C ALA A 79 -0.20 -18.86 3.57
N LYS A 80 0.13 -17.85 4.40
CA LYS A 80 0.43 -18.08 5.82
C LYS A 80 -0.82 -18.32 6.65
N ASP A 81 -0.69 -19.30 7.55
CA ASP A 81 -1.73 -19.70 8.49
C ASP A 81 -2.05 -18.55 9.47
N GLU A 82 -3.32 -18.19 9.53
CA GLU A 82 -3.87 -17.15 10.41
C GLU A 82 -3.72 -17.52 11.88
N LYS A 83 -3.59 -18.81 12.22
CA LYS A 83 -3.37 -19.23 13.62
C LYS A 83 -2.02 -18.78 14.16
N ASN A 84 -1.01 -18.65 13.30
CA ASN A 84 0.34 -18.33 13.72
C ASN A 84 0.62 -16.83 13.79
N TYR A 85 -0.03 -16.04 12.92
CA TYR A 85 0.20 -14.60 12.75
C TYR A 85 -1.13 -13.84 12.50
N PRO A 86 -2.13 -13.93 13.40
CA PRO A 86 -3.46 -13.37 13.15
C PRO A 86 -3.47 -11.83 13.05
N LEU A 87 -2.57 -11.14 13.75
CA LEU A 87 -2.48 -9.68 13.73
C LEU A 87 -1.44 -9.22 12.70
N LEU A 88 -0.26 -9.84 12.70
CA LEU A 88 0.84 -9.45 11.82
C LEU A 88 0.48 -9.65 10.34
N LYS A 89 -0.26 -10.71 10.00
CA LYS A 89 -0.75 -10.94 8.62
C LYS A 89 -1.64 -9.79 8.13
N LYS A 90 -2.54 -9.28 8.97
CA LYS A 90 -3.41 -8.14 8.60
C LYS A 90 -2.61 -6.88 8.35
N VAL A 91 -1.61 -6.62 9.20
CA VAL A 91 -0.70 -5.48 9.04
C VAL A 91 0.07 -5.61 7.72
N ALA A 92 0.58 -6.80 7.40
CA ALA A 92 1.29 -7.03 6.15
C ALA A 92 0.41 -6.90 4.91
N GLN A 93 -0.81 -7.46 4.94
CA GLN A 93 -1.77 -7.32 3.85
C GLN A 93 -2.10 -5.85 3.57
N MET A 94 -2.25 -5.04 4.63
CA MET A 94 -2.45 -3.59 4.50
C MET A 94 -1.21 -2.89 3.96
N ALA A 95 -0.03 -3.17 4.52
CA ALA A 95 1.22 -2.55 4.08
C ALA A 95 1.50 -2.80 2.59
N PHE A 96 1.25 -4.01 2.09
CA PHE A 96 1.42 -4.37 0.67
C PHE A 96 0.22 -4.05 -0.22
N ALA A 97 -0.89 -3.55 0.34
CA ALA A 97 -2.01 -3.03 -0.45
C ALA A 97 -1.83 -1.55 -0.79
N VAL A 98 -0.97 -0.82 -0.07
CA VAL A 98 -0.70 0.60 -0.33
C VAL A 98 0.20 0.72 -1.56
N PRO A 99 -0.22 1.46 -2.61
CA PRO A 99 0.64 1.76 -3.74
C PRO A 99 1.88 2.53 -3.30
N THR A 100 3.06 2.14 -3.79
CA THR A 100 4.34 2.79 -3.44
C THR A 100 4.55 4.13 -4.13
N SER A 101 3.80 4.41 -5.20
CA SER A 101 3.93 5.64 -6.00
C SER A 101 2.76 6.59 -5.78
N SER A 102 3.04 7.90 -5.75
CA SER A 102 2.02 8.96 -5.83
C SER A 102 1.33 9.05 -7.19
N ALA A 103 1.84 8.37 -8.23
CA ALA A 103 1.33 8.45 -9.59
C ALA A 103 -0.18 8.17 -9.72
N ALA A 104 -0.74 7.26 -8.90
CA ALA A 104 -2.18 7.03 -8.88
C ALA A 104 -2.96 8.24 -8.36
N SER A 105 -2.46 8.88 -7.30
CA SER A 105 -3.02 10.11 -6.74
C SER A 105 -2.85 11.29 -7.70
N GLU A 106 -1.71 11.41 -8.37
CA GLU A 106 -1.46 12.45 -9.37
C GLU A 106 -2.42 12.34 -10.56
N ARG A 107 -2.67 11.13 -11.07
CA ARG A 107 -3.70 10.90 -12.09
C ARG A 107 -5.09 11.29 -11.59
N ALA A 108 -5.43 10.93 -10.34
CA ALA A 108 -6.70 11.36 -9.76
C ALA A 108 -6.82 12.89 -9.70
N TRP A 109 -5.78 13.59 -9.25
CA TRP A 109 -5.77 15.05 -9.20
C TRP A 109 -5.81 15.72 -10.59
N SER A 110 -5.16 15.14 -11.60
CA SER A 110 -5.27 15.61 -12.98
C SER A 110 -6.73 15.51 -13.49
N ILE A 111 -7.47 14.46 -13.11
CA ILE A 111 -8.89 14.33 -13.43
C ILE A 111 -9.72 15.39 -12.70
N PHE A 112 -9.43 15.67 -11.43
CA PHE A 112 -10.09 16.75 -10.69
C PHE A 112 -9.85 18.12 -11.35
N ASP A 113 -8.61 18.42 -11.77
CA ASP A 113 -8.27 19.66 -12.47
C ASP A 113 -8.95 19.76 -13.84
N HIS A 114 -9.07 18.63 -14.54
CA HIS A 114 -9.87 18.55 -15.76
C HIS A 114 -11.33 18.90 -15.48
N ILE A 115 -11.98 18.25 -14.52
CA ILE A 115 -13.42 18.43 -14.23
C ILE A 115 -13.70 19.85 -13.74
N HIS A 116 -12.86 20.37 -12.84
CA HIS A 116 -13.03 21.66 -12.19
C HIS A 116 -11.92 22.64 -12.59
N SER A 117 -12.11 23.29 -13.74
CA SER A 117 -11.20 24.32 -14.24
C SER A 117 -11.72 25.74 -13.99
N LYS A 118 -10.86 26.77 -14.13
CA LYS A 118 -11.24 28.19 -13.98
C LYS A 118 -12.46 28.59 -14.82
N ARG A 119 -12.67 27.96 -15.98
CA ARG A 119 -13.82 28.19 -16.87
C ARG A 119 -15.05 27.34 -16.52
N ARG A 120 -14.88 26.21 -15.81
CA ARG A 120 -15.92 25.22 -15.46
C ARG A 120 -16.08 25.08 -13.94
N ASN A 121 -16.09 26.19 -13.21
CA ASN A 121 -16.08 26.22 -11.73
C ASN A 121 -17.47 26.24 -11.07
N ARG A 122 -18.57 26.21 -11.85
CA ARG A 122 -19.95 26.21 -11.31
C ARG A 122 -20.44 24.79 -10.99
N LEU A 123 -19.65 24.03 -10.23
CA LEU A 123 -19.97 22.69 -9.76
C LEU A 123 -19.84 22.67 -8.23
N SER A 124 -20.77 22.01 -7.55
CA SER A 124 -20.60 21.72 -6.12
C SER A 124 -19.53 20.65 -5.93
N VAL A 125 -18.88 20.64 -4.75
CA VAL A 125 -17.86 19.64 -4.38
C VAL A 125 -18.38 18.22 -4.58
N GLU A 126 -19.58 17.92 -4.06
CA GLU A 126 -20.24 16.62 -4.20
C GLU A 126 -20.40 16.18 -5.67
N LYS A 127 -20.69 17.14 -6.57
CA LYS A 127 -20.86 16.84 -7.99
C LYS A 127 -19.51 16.57 -8.66
N VAL A 128 -18.46 17.31 -8.30
CA VAL A 128 -17.11 17.07 -8.79
C VAL A 128 -16.62 15.70 -8.33
N GLU A 129 -16.81 15.34 -7.06
CA GLU A 129 -16.44 14.03 -6.52
C GLU A 129 -17.14 12.88 -7.23
N ARG A 130 -18.46 12.99 -7.47
CA ARG A 130 -19.20 11.98 -8.24
C ARG A 130 -18.70 11.83 -9.67
N LEU A 131 -18.41 12.95 -10.36
CA LEU A 131 -17.87 12.91 -11.72
C LEU A 131 -16.48 12.30 -11.76
N ALA A 132 -15.60 12.64 -10.81
CA ALA A 132 -14.27 12.06 -10.69
C ALA A 132 -14.35 10.55 -10.42
N TYR A 133 -15.25 10.12 -9.52
CA TYR A 133 -15.49 8.71 -9.25
C TYR A 133 -15.90 7.94 -10.52
N ILE A 134 -16.89 8.46 -11.26
CA ILE A 134 -17.34 7.84 -12.52
C ILE A 134 -16.20 7.79 -13.53
N TYR A 135 -15.42 8.88 -13.66
CA TYR A 135 -14.31 8.94 -14.61
C TYR A 135 -13.22 7.91 -14.27
N ILE A 136 -12.79 7.85 -13.01
CA ILE A 136 -11.75 6.94 -12.54
C ILE A 136 -12.17 5.48 -12.67
N ASN A 137 -13.44 5.17 -12.37
CA ASN A 137 -13.96 3.80 -12.35
C ASN A 137 -14.76 3.45 -13.61
N TYR A 138 -14.67 4.24 -14.67
CA TYR A 138 -15.54 4.09 -15.84
C TYR A 138 -15.47 2.68 -16.43
N GLY A 139 -14.25 2.15 -16.60
CA GLY A 139 -14.01 0.82 -17.15
C GLY A 139 -14.31 -0.35 -16.21
N THR A 140 -14.52 -0.11 -14.91
CA THR A 140 -15.02 -1.15 -13.98
C THR A 140 -16.54 -1.11 -13.84
N ILE A 141 -17.16 0.04 -14.14
CA ILE A 141 -18.61 0.25 -14.10
C ILE A 141 -19.28 -0.19 -15.42
N GLN A 142 -18.62 -0.02 -16.57
CA GLN A 142 -19.11 -0.53 -17.85
C GLN A 142 -18.47 -1.87 -18.17
N SER A 143 -19.30 -2.89 -18.44
CA SER A 143 -18.89 -4.21 -18.92
C SER A 143 -18.46 -4.23 -20.40
N ASP A 144 -18.41 -3.08 -21.04
CA ASP A 144 -18.15 -2.92 -22.47
C ASP A 144 -16.69 -2.52 -22.73
N ASP A 145 -16.19 -2.80 -23.94
CA ASP A 145 -14.81 -2.49 -24.36
C ASP A 145 -14.45 -1.03 -24.06
N ILE A 146 -13.42 -0.85 -23.23
CA ILE A 146 -12.91 0.46 -22.84
C ILE A 146 -12.29 1.12 -24.07
N ASP A 147 -12.91 2.20 -24.55
CA ASP A 147 -12.33 3.06 -25.60
C ASP A 147 -11.09 3.80 -25.04
N LEU A 148 -9.94 3.14 -25.17
CA LEU A 148 -8.64 3.62 -24.70
C LEU A 148 -8.26 4.97 -25.32
N ALA A 149 -8.76 5.30 -26.52
CA ALA A 149 -8.45 6.57 -27.19
C ALA A 149 -9.07 7.78 -26.46
N ARG A 150 -10.23 7.60 -25.81
CA ARG A 150 -10.83 8.63 -24.95
C ARG A 150 -10.20 8.69 -23.56
N HIS A 151 -9.72 7.55 -23.05
CA HIS A 151 -9.08 7.44 -21.74
C HIS A 151 -7.63 7.96 -21.73
N GLN A 152 -6.94 7.95 -22.88
CA GLN A 152 -5.55 8.42 -23.01
C GLN A 152 -5.39 9.94 -23.00
N SER A 153 -6.46 10.71 -23.19
CA SER A 153 -6.43 12.16 -23.02
C SER A 153 -6.50 12.55 -21.54
N CYS A 154 -5.50 12.13 -20.76
CA CYS A 154 -5.04 13.00 -19.69
C CYS A 154 -4.65 14.32 -20.38
N PRO A 155 -5.23 15.47 -20.02
CA PRO A 155 -4.61 16.73 -20.41
C PRO A 155 -3.27 16.71 -19.69
N GLU A 156 -2.18 16.54 -20.44
CA GLU A 156 -0.86 16.91 -19.93
C GLU A 156 -1.01 18.30 -19.31
N SER A 157 -0.58 18.46 -18.06
CA SER A 157 -0.47 19.79 -17.49
C SER A 157 0.44 20.57 -18.44
N VAL A 158 -0.13 21.55 -19.13
CA VAL A 158 0.68 22.46 -19.94
C VAL A 158 1.57 23.17 -18.94
N ASP A 159 2.82 22.74 -18.83
CA ASP A 159 3.83 23.45 -18.08
C ASP A 159 3.98 24.81 -18.75
N ILE A 160 3.37 25.83 -18.15
CA ILE A 160 3.58 27.21 -18.55
C ILE A 160 4.99 27.55 -18.09
N LEU A 161 5.97 27.29 -18.95
CA LEU A 161 7.30 27.86 -18.86
C LEU A 161 7.13 29.39 -18.91
N ASN A 162 7.28 30.04 -17.75
CA ASN A 162 7.50 31.48 -17.64
C ASN A 162 8.99 31.79 -17.75
#